data_AF-A0A0W0SNZ4-F1
#
_entry.id   AF-A0A0W0SNZ4-F1
#
_cell.length_a   1.000
_cell.length_b   1.000
_cell.length_c   1.000
_cell.angle_alpha   90.00
_cell.angle_beta   90.00
_cell.angle_gamma   90.00
#
_symmetry.space_group_name_H-M   'P 1'
#
loop_
_entity.id
_entity.type
_entity.pdbx_description
1 polymer ?
#
loop_
_entity_poly.entity_id
_entity_poly.type
_entity_poly.pdbx_seq_one_letter_code
_entity_poly.pdbx_strand_id
1 'polypeptide(L)'
;MQNLVLESLSRKKQYRYPLFFLGFYLTFLLATVCLASRITQIGPMLEPGGIFIFPITFCICDIVGEVYGYAYPRLFIWVGVLAEFIFSSIVILVSHLPVPQFFSQAEAYQIVFDPTLRYVGSGLAGLLVGEFMNVYLLAKWKIFLKGRFFVFRSLLSTAFGQACLTIIVDALNYFGKLTPHSLGWMMFCGYLWKMCCALIIVFPAWLLVRYLKRIENIDYYDVHTNFNPFIISLNNSEESMIHYSVNIESSPQ
;
A
#
# COMPACT_ATOMS: atom_id res chain seq x y z
N MET A 1 -40.37 -2.51 16.13
CA MET A 1 -39.37 -2.03 17.11
C MET A 1 -38.41 -3.13 17.55
N GLN A 2 -38.86 -4.34 17.89
CA GLN A 2 -37.97 -5.47 18.24
C GLN A 2 -36.99 -5.90 17.12
N ASN A 3 -37.40 -5.88 15.85
CA ASN A 3 -36.53 -6.27 14.73
C ASN A 3 -35.35 -5.29 14.51
N LEU A 4 -35.56 -3.99 14.73
CA LEU A 4 -34.50 -2.96 14.64
C LEU A 4 -33.44 -3.12 15.73
N VAL A 5 -33.87 -3.46 16.95
CA VAL A 5 -32.95 -3.73 18.06
C VAL A 5 -32.13 -4.99 17.77
N LEU A 6 -32.76 -6.05 17.26
CA LEU A 6 -32.05 -7.29 16.88
C LEU A 6 -31.11 -7.11 15.68
N GLU A 7 -31.45 -6.27 14.70
CA GLU A 7 -30.55 -5.88 13.61
C GLU A 7 -29.34 -5.08 14.12
N SER A 8 -29.54 -4.15 15.04
CA SER A 8 -28.45 -3.37 15.66
C SER A 8 -27.51 -4.22 16.51
N LEU A 9 -28.02 -5.32 17.07
CA LEU A 9 -27.25 -6.33 17.81
C LEU A 9 -26.62 -7.39 16.90
N SER A 10 -27.02 -7.46 15.63
CA SER A 10 -26.37 -8.33 14.67
C SER A 10 -24.95 -7.79 14.45
N ARG A 11 -23.94 -8.60 14.82
CA ARG A 11 -22.55 -8.30 14.43
C ARG A 11 -22.54 -8.16 12.92
N LYS A 12 -22.30 -6.94 12.42
CA LYS A 12 -22.06 -6.71 10.98
C LYS A 12 -21.06 -7.75 10.50
N LYS A 13 -21.41 -8.46 9.44
CA LYS A 13 -20.59 -9.53 8.87
C LYS A 13 -19.24 -8.92 8.44
N GLN A 14 -18.22 -9.09 9.26
CA GLN A 14 -16.88 -8.62 8.98
C GLN A 14 -16.22 -9.62 8.04
N TYR A 15 -15.69 -9.15 6.91
CA TYR A 15 -14.94 -10.00 5.97
C TYR A 15 -13.75 -10.65 6.68
N ARG A 16 -13.43 -11.90 6.34
CA ARG A 16 -12.52 -12.73 7.15
C ARG A 16 -11.06 -12.41 6.88
N TYR A 17 -10.72 -12.06 5.63
CA TYR A 17 -9.33 -11.93 5.19
C TYR A 17 -8.71 -10.52 5.17
N PRO A 18 -9.43 -9.38 5.14
CA PRO A 18 -8.78 -8.07 5.09
C PRO A 18 -7.78 -7.82 6.23
N LEU A 19 -8.04 -8.32 7.44
CA LEU A 19 -7.09 -8.16 8.55
C LEU A 19 -5.78 -8.92 8.33
N PHE A 20 -5.82 -10.10 7.71
CA PHE A 20 -4.60 -10.83 7.34
C PHE A 20 -3.80 -10.06 6.30
N PHE A 21 -4.48 -9.50 5.28
CA PHE A 21 -3.83 -8.65 4.29
C PHE A 21 -3.23 -7.38 4.89
N LEU A 22 -3.90 -6.76 5.88
CA LEU A 22 -3.34 -5.62 6.61
C LEU A 22 -2.06 -6.02 7.35
N GLY A 23 -2.04 -7.18 8.02
CA GLY A 23 -0.85 -7.68 8.70
C GLY A 23 0.32 -7.91 7.74
N PHE A 24 0.08 -8.53 6.59
CA PHE A 24 1.10 -8.68 5.55
C PHE A 24 1.56 -7.33 4.98
N TYR A 25 0.61 -6.45 4.66
CA TYR A 25 0.90 -5.10 4.16
C TYR A 25 1.83 -4.36 5.11
N LEU A 26 1.52 -4.30 6.41
CA LEU A 26 2.36 -3.65 7.42
C LEU A 26 3.72 -4.33 7.56
N THR A 27 3.78 -5.66 7.49
CA THR A 27 5.05 -6.41 7.57
C THR A 27 5.98 -6.03 6.43
N PHE A 28 5.49 -6.05 5.18
CA PHE A 28 6.30 -5.70 4.02
C PHE A 28 6.62 -4.20 3.99
N LEU A 29 5.68 -3.35 4.40
CA LEU A 29 5.86 -1.90 4.45
C LEU A 29 6.99 -1.53 5.43
N LEU A 30 6.92 -2.00 6.68
CA LEU A 30 7.94 -1.72 7.70
C LEU A 30 9.30 -2.34 7.36
N ALA A 31 9.32 -3.50 6.70
CA ALA A 31 10.56 -4.08 6.20
C ALA A 31 11.28 -3.16 5.21
N THR A 32 10.53 -2.38 4.40
CA THR A 32 11.15 -1.43 3.46
C THR A 32 11.93 -0.32 4.18
N VAL A 33 11.45 0.13 5.35
CA VAL A 33 12.13 1.15 6.17
C VAL A 33 13.47 0.62 6.68
N CYS A 34 13.49 -0.62 7.20
CA CYS A 34 14.72 -1.26 7.68
C CYS A 34 15.76 -1.49 6.56
N LEU A 35 15.29 -1.70 5.33
CA LEU A 35 16.14 -1.97 4.17
C LEU A 35 16.50 -0.70 3.38
N ALA A 36 15.97 0.46 3.75
CA ALA A 36 16.17 1.71 3.00
C ALA A 36 17.63 2.18 3.00
N SER A 37 18.35 2.00 4.11
CA SER A 37 19.78 2.35 4.22
C SER A 37 20.70 1.31 3.58
N ARG A 38 20.19 0.12 3.23
CA ARG A 38 20.96 -0.93 2.56
C ARG A 38 20.93 -0.74 1.05
N ILE A 39 21.84 0.08 0.52
CA ILE A 39 22.02 0.20 -0.93
C ILE A 39 22.56 -1.12 -1.49
N THR A 40 21.93 -1.59 -2.56
CA THR A 40 22.23 -2.85 -3.24
C THR A 40 22.59 -2.57 -4.69
N GLN A 41 23.63 -3.24 -5.18
CA GLN A 41 24.05 -3.16 -6.57
C GLN A 41 23.65 -4.44 -7.30
N ILE A 42 22.86 -4.30 -8.37
CA ILE A 42 22.51 -5.41 -9.27
C ILE A 42 22.89 -4.98 -10.69
N GLY A 43 24.04 -5.46 -11.16
CA GLY A 43 24.61 -5.01 -12.42
C GLY A 43 24.83 -3.48 -12.43
N PRO A 44 24.25 -2.72 -13.39
CA PRO A 44 24.40 -1.26 -13.46
C PRO A 44 23.44 -0.50 -12.53
N MET A 45 22.53 -1.20 -11.84
CA MET A 45 21.48 -0.60 -11.02
C MET A 45 21.95 -0.46 -9.56
N LEU A 46 21.81 0.73 -8.98
CA LEU A 46 22.11 1.05 -7.58
C LEU A 46 20.83 1.50 -6.89
N GLU A 47 20.25 0.62 -6.07
CA GLU A 47 18.94 0.87 -5.48
C GLU A 47 18.92 0.55 -3.98
N PRO A 48 18.10 1.26 -3.19
CA PRO A 48 17.80 0.88 -1.82
C PRO A 48 17.18 -0.52 -1.73
N GLY A 49 17.54 -1.29 -0.70
CA GLY A 49 17.02 -2.64 -0.50
C GLY A 49 15.49 -2.71 -0.36
N GLY A 50 14.86 -1.63 0.12
CA GLY A 50 13.40 -1.54 0.24
C GLY A 50 12.66 -1.70 -1.10
N ILE A 51 13.29 -1.35 -2.23
CA ILE A 51 12.66 -1.40 -3.56
C ILE A 51 12.27 -2.82 -3.98
N PHE A 52 12.96 -3.83 -3.45
CA PHE A 52 12.74 -5.24 -3.79
C PHE A 52 11.47 -5.80 -3.15
N ILE A 53 11.06 -5.22 -2.02
CA ILE A 53 9.90 -5.65 -1.24
C ILE A 53 8.66 -4.86 -1.63
N PHE A 54 8.86 -3.59 -1.99
CA PHE A 54 7.81 -2.62 -2.19
C PHE A 54 6.71 -3.02 -3.21
N PRO A 55 6.98 -3.69 -4.35
CA PRO A 55 5.92 -4.14 -5.27
C PRO A 55 4.86 -5.05 -4.62
N ILE A 56 5.20 -5.73 -3.52
CA ILE A 56 4.27 -6.61 -2.80
C ILE A 56 3.18 -5.80 -2.09
N THR A 57 3.49 -4.60 -1.57
CA THR A 57 2.49 -3.76 -0.88
C THR A 57 1.42 -3.26 -1.85
N PHE A 58 1.83 -2.79 -3.03
CA PHE A 58 0.93 -2.41 -4.14
C PHE A 58 0.02 -3.57 -4.55
N CYS A 59 0.60 -4.77 -4.70
CA CYS A 59 -0.18 -5.96 -5.03
C CYS A 59 -1.24 -6.29 -3.98
N ILE A 60 -0.90 -6.17 -2.69
CA ILE A 60 -1.86 -6.39 -1.60
C ILE A 60 -3.00 -5.36 -1.68
N CYS A 61 -2.68 -4.08 -1.89
CA CYS A 61 -3.68 -3.03 -2.08
C CYS A 61 -4.59 -3.31 -3.29
N ASP A 62 -4.04 -3.79 -4.39
CA ASP A 62 -4.80 -4.14 -5.59
C ASP A 62 -5.75 -5.32 -5.36
N ILE A 63 -5.28 -6.39 -4.69
CA ILE A 63 -6.12 -7.55 -4.33
C ILE A 63 -7.26 -7.10 -3.41
N VAL A 64 -6.92 -6.33 -2.39
CA VAL A 64 -7.89 -5.90 -1.38
C VAL A 64 -8.90 -4.92 -1.97
N GLY A 65 -8.45 -3.96 -2.79
CA GLY A 65 -9.32 -3.03 -3.50
C GLY A 65 -10.21 -3.73 -4.52
N GLU A 66 -9.70 -4.74 -5.23
CA GLU A 66 -10.49 -5.50 -6.20
C GLU A 66 -11.55 -6.39 -5.55
N VAL A 67 -11.29 -6.97 -4.37
CA VAL A 67 -12.23 -7.88 -3.71
C VAL A 67 -13.19 -7.13 -2.79
N TYR A 68 -12.66 -6.25 -1.94
CA TYR A 68 -13.40 -5.62 -0.83
C TYR A 68 -13.75 -4.14 -1.08
N GLY A 69 -13.30 -3.56 -2.20
CA GLY A 69 -13.58 -2.18 -2.58
C GLY A 69 -12.61 -1.16 -1.99
N TYR A 70 -12.69 0.08 -2.47
CA TYR A 70 -11.75 1.18 -2.19
C TYR A 70 -11.58 1.55 -0.70
N ALA A 71 -12.57 1.28 0.15
CA ALA A 71 -12.52 1.64 1.57
C ALA A 71 -11.42 0.89 2.35
N TYR A 72 -11.18 -0.38 2.02
CA TYR A 72 -10.16 -1.20 2.68
C TYR A 72 -8.72 -0.78 2.37
N PRO A 73 -8.29 -0.66 1.10
CA PRO A 73 -6.94 -0.20 0.81
C PRO A 73 -6.71 1.25 1.28
N ARG A 74 -7.74 2.12 1.26
CA ARG A 74 -7.65 3.45 1.90
C ARG A 74 -7.33 3.36 3.39
N LEU A 75 -7.99 2.46 4.13
CA LEU A 75 -7.68 2.22 5.52
C LEU A 75 -6.24 1.68 5.68
N PHE A 76 -5.80 0.78 4.81
CA PHE A 76 -4.45 0.21 4.88
C PHE A 76 -3.39 1.29 4.71
N ILE A 77 -3.58 2.21 3.76
CA ILE A 77 -2.67 3.33 3.52
C ILE A 77 -2.54 4.18 4.78
N TRP A 78 -3.65 4.58 5.41
CA TRP A 78 -3.60 5.40 6.62
C TRP A 78 -3.00 4.68 7.82
N VAL A 79 -3.34 3.41 8.01
CA VAL A 79 -2.74 2.60 9.08
C VAL A 79 -1.24 2.41 8.82
N GLY A 80 -0.84 2.21 7.56
CA GLY A 80 0.57 2.13 7.14
C GLY A 80 1.33 3.42 7.41
N VAL A 81 0.79 4.56 6.99
CA VAL A 81 1.35 5.90 7.25
C VAL A 81 1.56 6.12 8.74
N LEU A 82 0.55 5.82 9.57
CA LEU A 82 0.66 5.95 11.02
C LEU A 82 1.69 4.97 11.60
N ALA A 83 1.70 3.72 11.14
CA ALA A 83 2.62 2.70 11.61
C ALA A 83 4.08 3.05 11.27
N GLU A 84 4.36 3.51 10.05
CA GLU A 84 5.70 3.97 9.65
C GLU A 84 6.17 5.18 10.45
N PHE A 85 5.28 6.13 10.70
CA PHE A 85 5.59 7.30 11.53
C PHE A 85 5.93 6.90 12.98
N ILE A 86 5.12 6.04 13.59
CA ILE A 86 5.37 5.54 14.95
C ILE A 86 6.65 4.71 14.98
N PHE A 87 6.83 3.80 14.03
CA PHE A 87 8.01 2.95 13.94
C PHE A 87 9.30 3.76 13.82
N SER A 88 9.36 4.72 12.89
CA SER A 88 10.53 5.58 12.71
C SER A 88 10.81 6.45 13.94
N SER A 89 9.77 6.98 14.58
CA SER A 89 9.91 7.78 15.80
C SER A 89 10.53 6.96 16.94
N ILE A 90 10.06 5.72 17.13
CA ILE A 90 10.61 4.81 18.15
C ILE A 90 12.06 4.45 17.83
N VAL A 91 12.34 4.08 16.58
CA VAL A 91 13.68 3.67 16.14
C VAL A 91 14.70 4.79 16.37
N ILE A 92 14.39 6.02 15.96
CA ILE A 92 15.26 7.19 16.15
C ILE A 92 15.44 7.52 17.63
N LEU A 93 14.35 7.50 18.41
CA LEU A 93 14.41 7.80 19.84
C LEU A 93 15.33 6.81 20.56
N VAL A 94 15.16 5.51 20.30
CA VAL A 94 15.94 4.45 20.96
C VAL A 94 17.39 4.43 20.47
N SER A 95 17.65 4.70 19.18
CA SER A 95 19.03 4.72 18.64
C SER A 95 19.90 5.83 19.23
N HIS A 96 19.29 6.88 19.80
CA HIS A 96 19.97 8.02 20.41
C HIS A 96 20.04 7.97 21.94
N LEU A 97 19.52 6.91 22.58
CA LEU A 97 19.65 6.75 24.02
C LEU A 97 21.09 6.46 24.43
N PRO A 98 21.49 6.84 25.66
CA PRO A 98 22.83 6.54 26.16
C PRO A 98 23.15 5.04 26.13
N VAL A 99 24.30 4.69 25.55
CA VAL A 99 24.77 3.31 25.45
C VAL A 99 25.80 3.02 26.56
N PRO A 100 25.81 1.80 27.13
CA PRO A 100 26.85 1.41 28.08
C PRO A 100 28.19 1.22 27.35
N GLN A 101 29.31 1.39 28.07
CA GLN A 101 30.66 1.35 27.47
C GLN A 101 31.01 0.02 26.77
N PHE A 102 30.38 -1.10 27.16
CA PHE A 102 30.61 -2.40 26.54
C PHE A 102 29.90 -2.56 25.18
N PHE A 103 28.96 -1.69 24.83
CA PHE A 103 28.21 -1.77 23.58
C PHE A 103 28.95 -1.04 22.45
N SER A 104 29.67 -1.80 21.63
CA SER A 104 30.52 -1.27 20.55
C SER A 104 29.79 -0.92 19.26
N GLN A 105 28.50 -1.25 19.14
CA GLN A 105 27.75 -1.11 17.88
C GLN A 105 26.92 0.17 17.79
N ALA A 106 27.04 1.09 18.75
CA ALA A 106 26.24 2.32 18.80
C ALA A 106 26.36 3.16 17.52
N GLU A 107 27.58 3.34 17.02
CA GLU A 107 27.84 4.09 15.78
C GLU A 107 27.19 3.40 14.56
N ALA A 108 27.23 2.07 14.49
CA ALA A 108 26.59 1.33 13.40
C ALA A 108 25.06 1.52 13.39
N TYR A 109 24.42 1.55 14.57
CA TYR A 109 22.98 1.84 14.68
C TYR A 109 22.66 3.26 14.21
N GLN A 110 23.47 4.26 14.58
CA GLN A 110 23.29 5.65 14.15
C GLN A 110 23.44 5.79 12.63
N ILE A 111 24.49 5.22 12.05
CA ILE A 111 24.69 5.23 10.58
C ILE A 111 23.49 4.63 9.83
N VAL A 112 22.92 3.54 10.36
CA VAL A 112 21.80 2.83 9.72
C VAL A 112 20.47 3.57 9.89
N PHE A 113 20.21 4.15 11.06
CA PHE A 113 18.89 4.68 11.43
C PHE A 113 18.76 6.20 11.42
N ASP A 114 19.83 6.99 11.52
CA ASP A 114 19.73 8.45 11.46
C ASP A 114 19.07 8.96 10.16
N PRO A 115 19.31 8.35 8.98
CA PRO A 115 18.61 8.73 7.76
C PRO A 115 17.11 8.35 7.74
N THR A 116 16.62 7.54 8.68
CA THR A 116 15.25 6.98 8.69
C THR A 116 14.19 8.05 8.63
N LEU A 117 14.35 9.20 9.31
CA LEU A 117 13.36 10.29 9.24
C LEU A 117 13.20 10.84 7.81
N ARG A 118 14.29 10.92 7.05
CA ARG A 118 14.25 11.37 5.66
C ARG A 118 13.59 10.32 4.77
N TYR A 119 13.99 9.05 4.93
CA TYR A 119 13.42 7.94 4.17
C TYR A 119 11.92 7.81 4.42
N VAL A 120 11.50 7.78 5.68
CA VAL A 120 10.09 7.70 6.03
C VAL A 120 9.35 8.98 5.63
N GLY A 121 9.88 10.17 5.87
CA GLY A 121 9.22 11.41 5.45
C GLY A 121 8.93 11.46 3.95
N SER A 122 9.90 11.06 3.12
CA SER A 122 9.70 10.92 1.67
C SER A 122 8.74 9.79 1.30
N GLY A 123 8.84 8.65 1.98
CA GLY A 123 7.98 7.47 1.81
C GLY A 123 6.52 7.79 2.09
N LEU A 124 6.23 8.45 3.21
CA LEU A 124 4.89 8.90 3.58
C LEU A 124 4.28 9.83 2.53
N ALA A 125 5.04 10.84 2.08
CA ALA A 125 4.58 11.75 1.02
C ALA A 125 4.30 10.98 -0.29
N GLY A 126 5.19 10.05 -0.63
CA GLY A 126 5.05 9.20 -1.80
C GLY A 126 3.86 8.24 -1.71
N LEU A 127 3.64 7.56 -0.59
CA LEU A 127 2.50 6.66 -0.34
C LEU A 127 1.18 7.41 -0.45
N LEU A 128 1.10 8.61 0.14
CA LEU A 128 -0.10 9.43 0.11
C LEU A 128 -0.49 9.90 -1.30
N VAL A 129 0.46 9.98 -2.23
CA VAL A 129 0.15 10.34 -3.63
C VAL A 129 0.04 9.09 -4.50
N GLY A 130 1.08 8.27 -4.52
CA GLY A 130 1.20 7.12 -5.41
C GLY A 130 0.22 6.00 -5.08
N GLU A 131 0.13 5.58 -3.82
CA GLU A 131 -0.74 4.48 -3.42
C GLU A 131 -2.22 4.88 -3.56
N PHE A 132 -2.57 6.10 -3.12
CA PHE A 132 -3.93 6.61 -3.29
C PHE A 132 -4.34 6.76 -4.75
N MET A 133 -3.44 7.22 -5.62
CA MET A 133 -3.71 7.28 -7.05
C MET A 133 -3.89 5.88 -7.64
N ASN A 134 -3.07 4.90 -7.25
CA ASN A 134 -3.23 3.51 -7.68
C ASN A 134 -4.62 2.97 -7.34
N VAL A 135 -4.99 3.00 -6.06
CA VAL A 135 -6.26 2.40 -5.60
C VAL A 135 -7.49 3.14 -6.13
N TYR A 136 -7.37 4.45 -6.37
CA TYR A 136 -8.40 5.25 -7.03
C TYR A 136 -8.61 4.83 -8.49
N LEU A 137 -7.52 4.72 -9.27
CA LEU A 137 -7.58 4.33 -10.68
C LEU A 137 -8.11 2.90 -10.83
N LEU A 138 -7.65 1.98 -9.98
CA LEU A 138 -8.11 0.59 -9.98
C LEU A 138 -9.63 0.51 -9.80
N ALA A 139 -10.17 1.21 -8.80
CA ALA A 139 -11.60 1.25 -8.51
C ALA A 139 -12.40 1.91 -9.65
N LYS A 140 -11.93 3.04 -10.19
CA LYS A 140 -12.60 3.74 -11.30
C LYS A 140 -12.64 2.89 -12.58
N TRP A 141 -11.55 2.22 -12.93
CA TRP A 141 -11.56 1.34 -14.10
C TRP A 141 -12.36 0.07 -13.90
N LYS A 142 -12.50 -0.42 -12.66
CA LYS A 142 -13.40 -1.53 -12.38
C LYS A 142 -14.85 -1.18 -12.73
N ILE A 143 -15.30 0.02 -12.38
CA ILE A 143 -16.63 0.54 -12.74
C ILE A 143 -16.73 0.68 -14.27
N PHE A 144 -15.76 1.35 -14.89
CA PHE A 144 -15.78 1.61 -16.34
C PHE A 144 -15.76 0.33 -17.19
N LEU A 145 -14.94 -0.66 -16.81
CA LEU A 145 -14.79 -1.93 -17.53
C LEU A 145 -15.71 -3.05 -17.02
N LYS A 146 -16.69 -2.73 -16.18
CA LYS A 146 -17.67 -3.69 -15.63
C LYS A 146 -16.99 -4.92 -15.02
N GLY A 147 -15.95 -4.67 -14.21
CA GLY A 147 -15.19 -5.69 -13.48
C GLY A 147 -14.21 -6.52 -14.31
N ARG A 148 -14.21 -6.39 -15.64
CA ARG A 148 -13.37 -7.20 -16.52
C ARG A 148 -11.89 -6.78 -16.48
N PHE A 149 -11.01 -7.67 -16.96
CA PHE A 149 -9.58 -7.39 -17.17
C PHE A 149 -8.79 -6.93 -15.94
N PHE A 150 -8.96 -7.58 -14.79
CA PHE A 150 -8.22 -7.25 -13.56
C PHE A 150 -6.71 -7.08 -13.77
N VAL A 151 -6.06 -8.02 -14.47
CA VAL A 151 -4.61 -7.97 -14.72
C VAL A 151 -4.20 -6.66 -15.39
N PHE A 152 -4.92 -6.24 -16.43
CA PHE A 152 -4.65 -4.99 -17.13
C PHE A 152 -4.88 -3.77 -16.24
N ARG A 153 -6.01 -3.75 -15.50
CA ARG A 153 -6.35 -2.64 -14.61
C ARG A 153 -5.32 -2.47 -13.49
N SER A 154 -4.91 -3.56 -12.84
CA SER A 154 -3.91 -3.61 -11.77
C SER A 154 -2.54 -3.13 -12.27
N LEU A 155 -2.05 -3.64 -13.40
CA LEU A 155 -0.77 -3.20 -13.94
C LEU A 155 -0.78 -1.72 -14.32
N LEU A 156 -1.86 -1.25 -14.95
CA LEU A 156 -1.96 0.14 -15.37
C LEU A 156 -2.06 1.08 -14.16
N SER A 157 -2.77 0.71 -13.09
CA SER A 157 -2.97 1.58 -11.93
C SER A 157 -1.69 1.62 -11.10
N THR A 158 -1.03 0.46 -10.98
CA THR A 158 0.29 0.30 -10.39
C THR A 158 1.32 1.14 -11.14
N ALA A 159 1.31 1.15 -12.48
CA ALA A 159 2.23 1.96 -13.29
C ALA A 159 2.13 3.46 -12.96
N PHE A 160 0.91 4.02 -12.95
CA PHE A 160 0.74 5.43 -12.58
C PHE A 160 1.12 5.69 -11.13
N GLY A 161 0.65 4.87 -10.19
CA GLY A 161 0.93 5.04 -8.77
C GLY A 161 2.43 4.95 -8.44
N GLN A 162 3.13 3.94 -8.98
CA GLN A 162 4.56 3.77 -8.79
C GLN A 162 5.37 4.88 -9.46
N ALA A 163 4.94 5.43 -10.60
CA ALA A 163 5.63 6.56 -11.23
C ALA A 163 5.62 7.79 -10.32
N CYS A 164 4.44 8.19 -9.82
CA CYS A 164 4.32 9.32 -8.89
C CYS A 164 5.07 9.08 -7.58
N LEU A 165 4.96 7.87 -7.02
CA LEU A 165 5.71 7.47 -5.83
C LEU A 165 7.22 7.63 -6.05
N THR A 166 7.77 7.05 -7.13
CA THR A 166 9.21 7.08 -7.44
C THR A 166 9.71 8.51 -7.53
N ILE A 167 8.98 9.35 -8.29
CA ILE A 167 9.36 10.75 -8.47
C ILE A 167 9.41 11.48 -7.12
N ILE A 168 8.39 11.33 -6.27
CA ILE A 168 8.33 12.02 -4.97
C ILE A 168 9.40 11.50 -4.02
N VAL A 169 9.50 10.18 -3.86
CA VAL A 169 10.41 9.54 -2.90
C VAL A 169 11.86 9.83 -3.27
N ASP A 170 12.24 9.59 -4.52
CA ASP A 170 13.63 9.73 -4.95
C ASP A 170 14.04 11.20 -5.01
N ALA A 171 13.14 12.09 -5.43
CA ALA A 171 13.39 13.53 -5.36
C ALA A 171 13.66 13.94 -3.92
N LEU A 172 12.80 13.63 -2.96
CA LEU A 172 12.99 14.05 -1.57
C LEU A 172 14.21 13.36 -0.90
N ASN A 173 14.47 12.09 -1.19
CA ASN A 173 15.59 11.35 -0.59
C ASN A 173 16.96 11.76 -1.09
N TYR A 174 17.06 12.11 -2.38
CA TYR A 174 18.34 12.36 -3.03
C TYR A 174 18.50 13.79 -3.55
N PHE A 175 17.54 14.68 -3.28
CA PHE A 175 17.71 16.12 -3.51
C PHE A 175 19.00 16.62 -2.88
N GLY A 176 19.85 17.25 -3.70
CA GLY A 176 21.15 17.78 -3.30
C GLY A 176 22.26 16.75 -3.06
N LYS A 177 21.97 15.44 -3.17
CA LYS A 177 22.96 14.35 -2.97
C LYS A 177 23.49 13.77 -4.27
N LEU A 178 22.64 13.71 -5.31
CA LEU A 178 22.98 13.13 -6.61
C LEU A 178 22.90 14.19 -7.71
N THR A 179 23.66 13.97 -8.79
CA THR A 179 23.48 14.77 -10.01
C THR A 179 22.10 14.49 -10.62
N PRO A 180 21.48 15.45 -11.33
CA PRO A 180 20.18 15.23 -11.96
C PRO A 180 20.15 14.03 -12.91
N HIS A 181 21.26 13.78 -13.62
CA HIS A 181 21.40 12.62 -14.50
C HIS A 181 21.39 11.30 -13.73
N SER A 182 22.22 11.18 -12.68
CA SER A 182 22.26 9.97 -11.84
C SER A 182 20.94 9.71 -11.12
N LEU A 183 20.27 10.78 -10.65
CA LEU A 183 18.95 10.68 -10.02
C LEU A 183 17.89 10.19 -11.02
N GLY A 184 17.84 10.77 -12.22
CA GLY A 184 16.91 10.33 -13.27
C GLY A 184 17.15 8.87 -13.70
N TRP A 185 18.40 8.45 -13.77
CA TRP A 185 18.76 7.06 -14.08
C TRP A 185 18.31 6.09 -12.99
N MET A 186 18.52 6.43 -11.71
CA MET A 186 18.04 5.65 -10.57
C MET A 186 16.50 5.56 -10.58
N MET A 187 15.79 6.68 -10.74
CA MET A 187 14.32 6.67 -10.85
C MET A 187 13.84 5.74 -11.98
N PHE A 188 14.50 5.78 -13.14
CA PHE A 188 14.14 4.94 -14.28
C PHE A 188 14.38 3.45 -14.01
N CYS A 189 15.57 3.09 -13.51
CA CYS A 189 15.92 1.71 -13.17
C CYS A 189 15.00 1.15 -12.08
N GLY A 190 14.79 1.91 -11.00
CA GLY A 190 13.93 1.53 -9.91
C GLY A 190 12.46 1.38 -10.33
N TYR A 191 11.96 2.28 -11.17
CA TYR A 191 10.61 2.15 -11.75
C TYR A 191 10.48 0.88 -12.61
N LEU A 192 11.45 0.64 -13.51
CA LEU A 192 11.44 -0.54 -14.37
C LEU A 192 11.48 -1.84 -13.56
N TRP A 193 12.33 -1.90 -12.52
CA TRP A 193 12.39 -3.03 -11.60
C TRP A 193 11.03 -3.32 -10.97
N LYS A 194 10.39 -2.29 -10.37
CA LYS A 194 9.10 -2.45 -9.72
C LYS A 194 8.00 -2.89 -10.69
N MET A 195 8.03 -2.39 -11.92
CA MET A 195 7.09 -2.81 -12.97
C MET A 195 7.33 -4.25 -13.45
N CYS A 196 8.58 -4.70 -13.57
CA CYS A 196 8.90 -6.09 -13.86
C CYS A 196 8.39 -7.03 -12.74
N CYS A 197 8.59 -6.65 -11.47
CA CYS A 197 8.03 -7.39 -10.34
C CYS A 197 6.50 -7.41 -10.38
N ALA A 198 5.85 -6.28 -10.65
CA ALA A 198 4.39 -6.21 -10.77
C ALA A 198 3.86 -7.13 -11.87
N LEU A 199 4.53 -7.20 -13.02
CA LEU A 199 4.17 -8.09 -14.13
C LEU A 199 4.23 -9.58 -13.75
N ILE A 200 5.19 -9.97 -12.91
CA ILE A 200 5.31 -11.35 -12.42
C ILE A 200 4.25 -11.64 -11.35
N ILE A 201 4.05 -10.70 -10.42
CA ILE A 201 3.19 -10.86 -9.25
C ILE A 201 1.69 -10.76 -9.60
N VAL A 202 1.33 -10.04 -10.67
CA VAL A 202 -0.10 -9.85 -11.03
C VAL A 202 -0.80 -11.17 -11.39
N PHE A 203 -0.07 -12.16 -11.91
CA PHE A 203 -0.66 -13.46 -12.24
C PHE A 203 -1.13 -14.24 -11.00
N PRO A 204 -0.30 -14.50 -9.98
CA PRO A 204 -0.77 -15.10 -8.74
C PRO A 204 -1.80 -14.22 -8.02
N ALA A 205 -1.67 -12.89 -8.08
CA ALA A 205 -2.67 -11.98 -7.53
C ALA A 205 -4.06 -12.18 -8.15
N TRP A 206 -4.13 -12.33 -9.46
CA TRP A 206 -5.38 -12.59 -10.19
C TRP A 206 -6.03 -13.92 -9.79
N LEU A 207 -5.24 -14.98 -9.61
CA LEU A 207 -5.74 -16.26 -9.10
C LEU A 207 -6.33 -16.10 -7.69
N LEU A 208 -5.62 -15.37 -6.83
CA LEU A 208 -6.04 -15.12 -5.46
C LEU A 208 -7.32 -14.28 -5.38
N VAL A 209 -7.44 -13.22 -6.20
CA VAL A 209 -8.67 -12.42 -6.31
C VAL A 209 -9.86 -13.30 -6.68
N ARG A 210 -9.72 -14.15 -7.70
CA ARG A 210 -10.82 -15.06 -8.12
C ARG A 210 -11.21 -16.03 -7.01
N TYR A 211 -10.23 -16.57 -6.31
CA TYR A 211 -10.47 -17.46 -5.17
C TYR A 211 -11.20 -16.76 -4.02
N LEU A 212 -10.76 -15.55 -3.64
CA LEU A 212 -11.37 -14.77 -2.56
C LEU A 212 -12.79 -14.34 -2.89
N LYS A 213 -13.05 -13.84 -4.11
CA LYS A 213 -14.40 -13.48 -4.56
C LYS A 213 -15.37 -14.67 -4.46
N ARG A 214 -14.91 -15.89 -4.81
CA ARG A 214 -15.70 -17.12 -4.72
C ARG A 214 -15.97 -17.54 -3.27
N ILE A 215 -15.00 -17.48 -2.37
CA ILE A 215 -15.17 -17.94 -0.98
C ILE A 215 -16.00 -16.97 -0.14
N GLU A 216 -15.76 -15.67 -0.32
CA GLU A 216 -16.51 -14.64 0.40
C GLU A 216 -17.87 -14.36 -0.27
N ASN A 217 -18.07 -14.84 -1.50
CA ASN A 217 -19.26 -14.62 -2.33
C ASN A 217 -19.60 -13.12 -2.49
N ILE A 218 -18.57 -12.33 -2.83
CA ILE A 218 -18.65 -10.88 -2.99
C ILE A 218 -17.88 -10.41 -4.23
N ASP A 219 -18.40 -9.36 -4.85
CA ASP A 219 -17.65 -8.55 -5.80
C ASP A 219 -18.03 -7.07 -5.65
N TYR A 220 -17.15 -6.27 -5.05
CA TYR A 220 -17.47 -4.87 -4.70
C TYR A 220 -17.20 -3.90 -5.87
N TYR A 221 -18.23 -3.23 -6.36
CA TYR A 221 -18.17 -2.15 -7.35
C TYR A 221 -18.37 -0.81 -6.65
N ASP A 222 -17.36 0.05 -6.66
CA ASP A 222 -17.36 1.36 -5.99
C ASP A 222 -18.22 2.44 -6.69
N VAL A 223 -19.44 2.11 -7.13
CA VAL A 223 -20.32 2.99 -7.92
C VAL A 223 -20.70 4.25 -7.15
N HIS A 224 -21.14 4.08 -5.90
CA HIS A 224 -21.51 5.18 -5.00
C HIS A 224 -20.50 5.38 -3.86
N THR A 225 -19.21 5.20 -4.16
CA THR A 225 -18.15 5.36 -3.17
C THR A 225 -17.67 6.82 -3.12
N ASN A 226 -17.55 7.36 -1.90
CA ASN A 226 -16.80 8.60 -1.69
C ASN A 226 -15.31 8.30 -1.75
N PHE A 227 -14.65 8.83 -2.79
CA PHE A 227 -13.22 8.67 -3.03
C PHE A 227 -12.35 9.67 -2.26
N ASN A 228 -12.91 10.44 -1.32
CA ASN A 228 -12.13 11.30 -0.44
C ASN A 228 -11.15 10.44 0.39
N PRO A 229 -9.83 10.67 0.24
CA PRO A 229 -8.82 9.84 0.90
C PRO A 229 -8.86 9.99 2.42
N PHE A 230 -9.37 11.10 2.97
CA PHE A 230 -9.36 11.39 4.42
C PHE A 230 -10.49 10.70 5.22
N ILE A 231 -11.36 9.93 4.56
CA ILE A 231 -12.44 9.21 5.24
C ILE A 231 -11.93 7.86 5.75
N ILE A 232 -11.91 7.65 7.06
CA ILE A 232 -11.38 6.42 7.69
C ILE A 232 -12.49 5.39 7.95
N SER A 233 -13.77 5.77 7.85
CA SER A 233 -14.88 4.85 8.07
C SER A 233 -14.99 3.79 6.96
N LEU A 234 -15.23 2.54 7.38
CA LEU A 234 -15.61 1.44 6.50
C LEU A 234 -17.12 1.42 6.19
N ASN A 235 -17.92 2.06 7.06
CA ASN A 235 -19.36 2.23 6.89
C ASN A 235 -19.64 3.72 6.74
N ASN A 236 -20.16 4.15 5.60
CA ASN A 236 -20.89 5.42 5.54
C ASN A 236 -22.30 5.19 6.12
N SER A 237 -22.93 6.18 6.72
CA SER A 237 -24.18 6.14 7.50
C SER A 237 -25.41 5.57 6.76
N GLU A 238 -26.50 5.28 7.48
CA GLU A 238 -27.72 4.50 7.14
C GLU A 238 -28.30 4.55 5.70
N GLU A 239 -28.10 5.62 4.92
CA GLU A 239 -28.36 5.62 3.46
C GLU A 239 -27.51 4.57 2.71
N SER A 240 -26.43 4.13 3.32
CA SER A 240 -25.47 3.17 2.77
C SER A 240 -26.02 1.77 2.63
N MET A 241 -27.03 1.31 3.38
CA MET A 241 -27.49 -0.09 3.23
C MET A 241 -28.11 -0.34 1.85
N ILE A 242 -28.77 0.68 1.27
CA ILE A 242 -29.28 0.65 -0.10
C ILE A 242 -28.13 0.74 -1.11
N HIS A 243 -27.14 1.61 -0.88
CA HIS A 243 -25.99 1.72 -1.77
C HIS A 243 -24.99 0.57 -1.65
N TYR A 244 -24.93 -0.11 -0.51
CA TYR A 244 -24.03 -1.22 -0.21
C TYR A 244 -24.47 -2.48 -0.95
N SER A 245 -25.78 -2.73 -1.08
CA SER A 245 -26.30 -3.78 -1.97
C SER A 245 -26.09 -3.44 -3.45
N VAL A 246 -26.17 -2.16 -3.85
CA VAL A 246 -25.86 -1.72 -5.23
C VAL A 246 -24.37 -1.87 -5.55
N ASN A 247 -23.50 -1.67 -4.57
CA ASN A 247 -22.06 -1.83 -4.72
C ASN A 247 -21.61 -3.30 -4.63
N ILE A 248 -22.48 -4.27 -4.32
CA ILE A 248 -22.11 -5.70 -4.29
C ILE A 248 -22.96 -6.45 -5.32
N GLU A 249 -22.35 -6.86 -6.42
CA GLU A 249 -22.98 -7.87 -7.27
C GLU A 249 -22.69 -9.25 -6.67
N SER A 250 -23.74 -10.02 -6.37
CA SER A 250 -23.57 -11.45 -6.09
C SER A 250 -22.99 -12.11 -7.35
N SER A 251 -21.80 -12.71 -7.24
CA SER A 251 -21.16 -13.36 -8.40
C SER A 251 -22.15 -14.35 -9.02
N PRO A 252 -22.46 -14.26 -10.34
CA PRO A 252 -23.24 -15.29 -10.99
C PRO A 252 -22.49 -16.62 -10.85
N GLN A 253 -23.22 -17.66 -10.45
CA GLN A 253 -22.71 -19.02 -10.22
C GLN A 253 -21.92 -19.57 -11.41
#